data_AF-A0A7S7QM71-F1
#
_entry.id   AF-A0A7S7QM71-F1
#
_cell.length_a   1.000
_cell.length_b   1.000
_cell.length_c   1.000
_cell.angle_alpha   90.00
_cell.angle_beta   90.00
_cell.angle_gamma   90.00
#
_symmetry.space_group_name_H-M   'P 1'
#
loop_
_entity.id
_entity.type
_entity.pdbx_description
1 polymer ?
#
loop_
_entity_poly.entity_id
_entity_poly.type
_entity_poly.pdbx_seq_one_letter_code
_entity_poly.pdbx_strand_id
1 'polypeptide(L)'
;MIQAVARRDGAKVLVDGITAANNLGLTNAVPAKVVVWTDARVKPIRLDKMVIDFKKVASSRLVWADRPAAQLVQALIWLRDVLPSDGDKIAKRLTSILNDGDDGQRMRRDLQDHLGDLLDWHPEIRRDAAGSAVAGRAP
;
A
#
# COMPACT_ATOMS: atom_id res chain seq x y z
N MET A 1 4.27 -0.52 -14.01
CA MET A 1 5.67 -0.69 -14.46
C MET A 1 6.62 -1.23 -13.38
N ILE A 2 6.55 -0.77 -12.12
CA ILE A 2 7.48 -1.19 -11.04
C ILE A 2 7.23 -2.63 -10.52
N GLN A 3 5.99 -3.13 -10.61
CA GLN A 3 5.63 -4.50 -10.15
C GLN A 3 6.42 -5.60 -10.89
N ALA A 4 6.79 -5.38 -12.15
CA ALA A 4 7.51 -6.36 -12.97
C ALA A 4 8.98 -6.55 -12.54
N VAL A 5 9.60 -5.53 -11.95
CA VAL A 5 11.01 -5.60 -11.49
C VAL A 5 11.13 -6.40 -10.20
N ALA A 6 10.07 -6.47 -9.40
CA ALA A 6 10.11 -6.97 -8.05
C ALA A 6 10.07 -8.53 -7.99
N ARG A 7 9.50 -9.20 -8.99
CA ARG A 7 9.31 -10.66 -9.03
C ARG A 7 10.54 -11.51 -9.38
N ARG A 8 11.67 -10.89 -9.73
CA ARG A 8 12.74 -11.58 -10.47
C ARG A 8 13.53 -12.63 -9.67
N ASP A 9 13.53 -12.56 -8.34
CA ASP A 9 14.40 -13.38 -7.47
C ASP A 9 13.65 -14.24 -6.43
N GLY A 10 12.31 -14.36 -6.50
CA GLY A 10 11.51 -15.11 -5.51
C GLY A 10 11.45 -14.48 -4.11
N ALA A 11 12.11 -13.34 -3.90
CA ALA A 11 12.05 -12.56 -2.68
C ALA A 11 10.70 -11.86 -2.54
N LYS A 12 10.19 -11.75 -1.30
CA LYS A 12 9.01 -10.93 -1.03
C LYS A 12 9.39 -9.48 -1.18
N VAL A 13 8.53 -8.72 -1.84
CA VAL A 13 8.78 -7.34 -2.25
C VAL A 13 7.51 -6.51 -2.13
N LEU A 14 7.65 -5.30 -1.63
CA LEU A 14 6.54 -4.38 -1.41
C LEU A 14 7.01 -2.95 -1.57
N VAL A 15 6.34 -2.16 -2.42
CA VAL A 15 6.66 -0.73 -2.57
C VAL A 15 6.24 0.04 -1.31
N ASP A 16 6.96 1.12 -0.99
CA ASP A 16 6.59 1.99 0.12
C ASP A 16 5.32 2.79 -0.17
N GLY A 17 4.69 3.29 0.90
CA GLY A 17 3.35 3.86 0.82
C GLY A 17 3.21 5.13 -0.02
N ILE A 18 4.22 6.02 -0.06
CA ILE A 18 4.18 7.21 -0.93
C ILE A 18 4.27 6.82 -2.42
N THR A 19 5.14 5.87 -2.77
CA THR A 19 5.23 5.35 -4.14
C THR A 19 3.95 4.62 -4.52
N ALA A 20 3.37 3.85 -3.59
CA ALA A 20 2.11 3.17 -3.80
C ALA A 20 0.96 4.16 -4.03
N ALA A 21 0.86 5.21 -3.20
CA ALA A 21 -0.14 6.26 -3.34
C ALA A 21 0.01 7.03 -4.66
N ASN A 22 1.24 7.33 -5.08
CA ASN A 22 1.49 7.99 -6.36
C ASN A 22 1.12 7.09 -7.55
N ASN A 23 1.50 5.81 -7.53
CA ASN A 23 1.15 4.85 -8.58
C ASN A 23 -0.36 4.68 -8.76
N LEU A 24 -1.13 4.81 -7.67
CA LEU A 24 -2.60 4.74 -7.68
C LEU A 24 -3.27 6.09 -8.01
N GLY A 25 -2.48 7.16 -8.21
CA GLY A 25 -2.99 8.50 -8.44
C GLY A 25 -3.72 9.10 -7.23
N LEU A 26 -3.41 8.61 -6.03
CA LEU A 26 -3.91 9.16 -4.75
C LEU A 26 -3.09 10.37 -4.29
N THR A 27 -1.90 10.56 -4.87
CA THR A 27 -1.08 11.76 -4.68
C THR A 27 -0.31 12.11 -5.96
N ASN A 28 -0.06 13.40 -6.16
CA ASN A 28 0.82 13.92 -7.21
C ASN A 28 2.27 14.10 -6.72
N ALA A 29 2.57 13.75 -5.47
CA ALA A 29 3.92 13.79 -4.94
C ALA A 29 4.79 12.76 -5.67
N VAL A 30 5.74 13.25 -6.48
CA VAL A 30 6.74 12.41 -7.13
C VAL A 30 7.85 12.14 -6.13
N PRO A 31 8.07 10.89 -5.68
CA PRO A 31 9.15 10.60 -4.76
C PRO A 31 10.50 10.76 -5.47
N ALA A 32 11.43 11.48 -4.86
CA ALA A 32 12.79 11.62 -5.39
C ALA A 32 13.57 10.28 -5.43
N LYS A 33 13.08 9.28 -4.68
CA LYS A 33 13.65 7.94 -4.54
C LYS A 33 12.53 6.95 -4.26
N VAL A 34 12.51 5.83 -4.98
CA VAL A 34 11.57 4.74 -4.74
C VAL A 34 12.17 3.78 -3.74
N VAL A 35 11.43 3.41 -2.70
CA VAL A 35 11.86 2.42 -1.72
C VAL A 35 11.01 1.17 -1.83
N VAL A 36 11.66 0.03 -1.97
CA VAL A 36 11.04 -1.30 -1.99
C VAL A 36 11.46 -2.04 -0.74
N TRP A 37 10.51 -2.48 0.07
CA TRP A 37 10.73 -3.37 1.19
C TRP A 37 10.89 -4.80 0.70
N THR A 38 11.86 -5.52 1.23
CA THR A 38 12.10 -6.93 0.89
C THR A 38 12.66 -7.70 2.07
N ASP A 39 12.51 -9.02 2.10
CA ASP A 39 13.17 -9.88 3.10
C ASP A 39 14.55 -10.37 2.66
N ALA A 40 14.89 -10.18 1.39
CA ALA A 40 16.19 -10.51 0.83
C ALA A 40 17.15 -9.31 0.83
N ARG A 41 18.44 -9.59 0.61
CA ARG A 41 19.43 -8.54 0.39
C ARG A 41 19.56 -8.28 -1.11
N VAL A 42 18.97 -7.18 -1.57
CA VAL A 42 18.98 -6.77 -2.99
C VAL A 42 19.78 -5.46 -3.12
N LYS A 43 20.59 -5.34 -4.18
CA LYS A 43 21.33 -4.10 -4.46
C LYS A 43 20.39 -3.05 -5.06
N PRO A 44 20.59 -1.75 -4.78
CA PRO A 44 19.82 -0.69 -5.43
C PRO A 44 19.93 -0.76 -6.96
N ILE A 45 18.81 -0.53 -7.64
CA ILE A 45 18.76 -0.46 -9.10
C ILE A 45 18.69 1.00 -9.50
N ARG A 46 19.58 1.42 -10.39
CA ARG A 46 19.55 2.75 -11.00
C ARG A 46 18.86 2.66 -12.35
N LEU A 47 17.75 3.37 -12.49
CA LEU A 47 17.10 3.66 -13.76
C LEU A 47 17.45 5.12 -14.10
N ASP A 48 17.69 5.45 -15.36
CA ASP A 48 18.13 6.77 -15.88
C ASP A 48 18.09 7.95 -14.88
N LYS A 49 16.89 8.39 -14.46
CA LYS A 49 16.67 9.52 -13.52
C LYS A 49 16.14 9.12 -12.14
N MET A 50 16.05 7.83 -11.82
CA MET A 50 15.41 7.32 -10.61
C MET A 50 16.18 6.16 -9.98
N VAL A 51 16.39 6.22 -8.68
CA VAL A 51 16.98 5.12 -7.91
C VAL A 51 15.87 4.34 -7.21
N ILE A 52 15.88 3.02 -7.40
CA ILE A 52 15.08 2.07 -6.63
C ILE A 52 15.98 1.46 -5.56
N ASP A 53 15.71 1.80 -4.31
CA ASP A 53 16.41 1.24 -3.15
C ASP A 53 15.63 0.10 -2.53
N PHE A 54 16.36 -0.93 -2.12
CA PHE A 54 15.78 -2.09 -1.45
C PHE A 54 16.11 -2.06 0.03
N LYS A 55 15.08 -1.90 0.85
CA LYS A 55 15.18 -1.93 2.31
C LYS A 55 14.85 -3.32 2.81
N LYS A 56 15.82 -3.97 3.45
CA LYS A 56 15.57 -5.24 4.13
C LYS A 56 14.66 -5.03 5.35
N VAL A 57 13.55 -5.75 5.41
CA VAL A 57 12.60 -5.76 6.53
C VAL A 57 12.32 -7.20 6.97
N ALA A 58 11.78 -7.37 8.19
CA ALA A 58 11.29 -8.67 8.63
C ALA A 58 10.14 -9.13 7.73
N SER A 59 10.02 -10.44 7.48
CA SER A 59 8.94 -11.00 6.65
C SER A 59 7.54 -10.74 7.23
N SER A 60 7.44 -10.51 8.54
CA SER A 60 6.21 -10.02 9.19
C SER A 60 5.77 -8.63 8.71
N ARG A 61 6.67 -7.84 8.11
CA ARG A 61 6.34 -6.57 7.45
C ARG A 61 5.91 -6.72 5.99
N LEU A 62 5.92 -7.95 5.47
CA LEU A 62 5.68 -8.28 4.06
C LEU A 62 4.48 -9.23 3.92
N VAL A 63 3.51 -9.16 4.84
CA VAL A 63 2.32 -10.01 4.83
C VAL A 63 1.53 -9.86 3.53
N TRP A 64 1.46 -8.62 3.03
CA TRP A 64 0.79 -8.28 1.77
C TRP A 64 1.69 -8.43 0.53
N ALA A 65 2.95 -8.85 0.66
CA ALA A 65 3.79 -9.04 -0.53
C ALA A 65 3.20 -10.11 -1.46
N ASP A 66 3.30 -9.88 -2.78
CA ASP A 66 2.72 -10.69 -3.87
C ASP A 66 1.17 -10.76 -3.91
N ARG A 67 0.48 -9.99 -3.06
CA ARG A 67 -0.98 -9.84 -3.09
C ARG A 67 -1.43 -8.79 -4.12
N PRO A 68 -2.57 -8.96 -4.80
CA PRO A 68 -3.08 -7.95 -5.73
C PRO A 68 -3.41 -6.63 -5.02
N ALA A 69 -3.94 -6.65 -3.79
CA ALA A 69 -4.27 -5.42 -3.06
C ALA A 69 -3.09 -4.79 -2.31
N ALA A 70 -1.87 -5.32 -2.45
CA ALA A 70 -0.69 -4.91 -1.69
C ALA A 70 -0.38 -3.41 -1.79
N GLN A 71 -0.42 -2.87 -3.02
CA GLN A 71 -0.16 -1.45 -3.26
C GLN A 71 -1.26 -0.57 -2.67
N LEU A 72 -2.52 -1.02 -2.73
CA LEU A 72 -3.65 -0.31 -2.15
C LEU A 72 -3.48 -0.17 -0.64
N VAL A 73 -3.14 -1.28 0.01
CA VAL A 73 -2.89 -1.35 1.44
C VAL A 73 -1.74 -0.43 1.86
N GLN A 74 -0.62 -0.44 1.14
CA GLN A 74 0.52 0.45 1.40
C GLN A 74 0.17 1.93 1.23
N ALA A 75 -0.60 2.26 0.20
CA ALA A 75 -1.05 3.62 -0.02
C ALA A 75 -1.98 4.09 1.11
N LEU A 76 -2.88 3.24 1.58
CA LEU A 76 -3.80 3.56 2.69
C LEU A 76 -3.05 3.81 4.01
N ILE A 77 -2.01 3.02 4.29
CA ILE A 77 -1.14 3.23 5.47
C ILE A 77 -0.48 4.60 5.40
N TRP A 78 0.08 4.98 4.25
CA TRP A 78 0.71 6.29 4.10
C TRP A 78 -0.29 7.45 4.15
N LEU A 79 -1.44 7.29 3.50
CA LEU A 79 -2.48 8.32 3.47
C LEU A 79 -3.01 8.64 4.87
N ARG A 80 -3.04 7.66 5.79
CA ARG A 80 -3.43 7.89 7.19
C ARG A 80 -2.57 8.95 7.86
N ASP A 81 -1.25 8.85 7.73
CA ASP A 81 -0.32 9.80 8.36
C ASP A 81 -0.36 11.20 7.71
N VAL A 82 -0.97 11.30 6.52
CA VAL A 82 -0.90 12.50 5.66
C VAL A 82 -2.26 13.20 5.51
N LEU A 83 -3.38 12.61 5.96
CA LEU A 83 -4.71 13.18 5.79
C LEU A 83 -5.31 13.77 7.07
N PRO A 84 -5.53 15.09 7.08
CA PRO A 84 -6.67 15.67 7.78
C PRO A 84 -7.76 16.31 6.89
N SER A 85 -7.55 16.54 5.57
CA SER A 85 -8.46 17.43 4.79
C SER A 85 -8.98 16.96 3.41
N ASP A 86 -8.42 15.91 2.78
CA ASP A 86 -8.86 15.45 1.42
C ASP A 86 -9.54 14.06 1.40
N GLY A 87 -10.11 13.63 2.54
CA GLY A 87 -10.69 12.30 2.72
C GLY A 87 -11.74 11.90 1.67
N ASP A 88 -12.69 12.78 1.37
CA ASP A 88 -13.77 12.49 0.41
C ASP A 88 -13.27 12.28 -1.02
N LYS A 89 -12.29 13.08 -1.46
CA LYS A 89 -11.72 12.94 -2.81
C LYS A 89 -10.96 11.63 -2.94
N ILE A 90 -10.19 11.28 -1.90
CA ILE A 90 -9.42 10.05 -1.85
C ILE A 90 -10.35 8.84 -1.79
N ALA A 91 -11.43 8.89 -1.01
CA ALA A 91 -12.44 7.85 -0.97
C ALA A 91 -13.09 7.62 -2.34
N LYS A 92 -13.51 8.69 -3.03
CA LYS A 92 -14.06 8.58 -4.39
C LYS A 92 -13.07 7.97 -5.37
N ARG A 93 -11.80 8.37 -5.30
CA ARG A 93 -10.76 7.80 -6.17
C ARG A 93 -10.51 6.32 -5.87
N LEU A 94 -10.48 5.94 -4.59
CA LEU A 94 -10.33 4.56 -4.16
C LEU A 94 -11.50 3.68 -4.66
N THR A 95 -12.73 4.17 -4.52
CA THR A 95 -13.92 3.49 -5.03
C THR A 95 -13.85 3.32 -6.55
N SER A 96 -13.36 4.33 -7.29
CA SER A 96 -13.16 4.23 -8.73
C SER A 96 -12.15 3.13 -9.07
N ILE A 97 -11.01 3.05 -8.39
CA ILE A 97 -9.97 2.03 -8.64
C ILE A 97 -10.51 0.63 -8.37
N LEU A 98 -11.23 0.45 -7.25
CA LEU A 98 -11.77 -0.87 -6.86
C LEU A 98 -12.90 -1.36 -7.76
N ASN A 99 -13.56 -0.47 -8.50
CA ASN A 99 -14.62 -0.81 -9.44
C ASN A 99 -14.11 -0.85 -10.90
N ASP A 100 -12.83 -0.55 -11.14
CA ASP A 100 -12.26 -0.48 -12.48
C ASP A 100 -11.77 -1.86 -12.93
N GLY A 101 -12.48 -2.44 -13.90
CA GLY A 101 -12.09 -3.68 -14.58
C GLY A 101 -11.91 -4.91 -13.69
N ASP A 102 -11.30 -5.94 -14.27
CA ASP A 102 -11.00 -7.20 -13.57
C ASP A 102 -9.95 -7.02 -12.46
N ASP A 103 -9.01 -6.09 -12.63
CA ASP A 103 -7.95 -5.84 -11.66
C ASP A 103 -8.50 -5.18 -10.39
N GLY A 104 -9.40 -4.20 -10.51
CA GLY A 104 -10.10 -3.59 -9.38
C GLY A 104 -10.91 -4.60 -8.59
N GLN A 105 -11.64 -5.49 -9.27
CA GLN A 105 -12.39 -6.56 -8.62
C GLN A 105 -11.49 -7.57 -7.90
N ARG A 106 -10.33 -7.93 -8.48
CA ARG A 106 -9.34 -8.80 -7.82
C ARG A 106 -8.79 -8.16 -6.57
N MET A 107 -8.43 -6.87 -6.62
CA MET A 107 -7.97 -6.13 -5.44
C MET A 107 -9.05 -6.06 -4.38
N ARG A 108 -10.30 -5.79 -4.77
CA ARG A 108 -11.43 -5.71 -3.85
C ARG A 108 -11.66 -7.04 -3.12
N ARG A 109 -11.69 -8.15 -3.85
CA ARG A 109 -11.91 -9.48 -3.28
C ARG A 109 -10.76 -9.90 -2.37
N ASP A 110 -9.52 -9.69 -2.79
CA ASP A 110 -8.35 -9.96 -1.95
C ASP A 110 -8.35 -9.11 -0.66
N LEU A 111 -8.77 -7.84 -0.75
CA LEU A 111 -8.92 -6.99 0.43
C LEU A 111 -10.03 -7.51 1.38
N GLN A 112 -11.15 -8.00 0.83
CA GLN A 112 -12.26 -8.56 1.60
C GLN A 112 -11.85 -9.87 2.29
N ASP A 113 -11.15 -10.74 1.58
CA ASP A 113 -10.72 -12.06 2.07
C ASP A 113 -9.60 -11.95 3.12
N HIS A 114 -8.78 -10.89 3.04
CA HIS A 114 -7.58 -10.72 3.87
C HIS A 114 -7.62 -9.49 4.79
N LEU A 115 -8.81 -8.96 5.08
CA LEU A 115 -8.95 -7.79 5.96
C LEU A 115 -8.40 -8.05 7.37
N GLY A 116 -8.51 -9.29 7.88
CA GLY A 116 -7.92 -9.70 9.16
C GLY A 116 -6.39 -9.54 9.18
N ASP A 117 -5.73 -9.96 8.10
CA ASP A 117 -4.27 -9.85 7.95
C ASP A 117 -3.80 -8.39 8.04
N LEU A 118 -4.60 -7.43 7.53
CA LEU A 118 -4.32 -6.00 7.66
C LEU A 118 -4.40 -5.51 9.12
N LEU A 119 -5.43 -5.96 9.85
CA LEU A 119 -5.71 -5.54 11.22
C LEU A 119 -4.73 -6.14 12.25
N ASP A 120 -4.12 -7.27 11.92
CA ASP A 120 -3.06 -7.90 12.73
C ASP A 120 -1.67 -7.38 12.39
N TRP A 121 -1.47 -6.94 11.14
CA TRP A 121 -0.17 -6.49 10.65
C TRP A 121 0.23 -5.10 11.13
N HIS A 122 -0.75 -4.23 11.41
CA HIS A 122 -0.49 -2.87 11.89
C HIS A 122 -1.43 -2.56 13.06
N PRO A 123 -0.97 -2.67 14.31
CA PRO A 123 -1.82 -2.48 15.49
C PRO A 123 -2.44 -1.08 15.56
N GLU A 124 -1.83 -0.07 14.94
CA GLU A 124 -2.47 1.24 14.78
C GLU A 124 -3.67 1.21 13.82
N ILE A 125 -3.71 0.33 12.81
CA ILE A 125 -4.90 0.16 11.95
C ILE A 125 -6.08 -0.34 12.76
N ARG A 126 -5.84 -1.31 13.64
CA ARG A 126 -6.85 -1.81 14.57
C ARG A 126 -7.40 -0.71 15.48
N ARG A 127 -6.54 0.18 16.00
CA ARG A 127 -6.97 1.30 16.86
C ARG A 127 -7.86 2.30 16.14
N ASP A 128 -7.51 2.69 14.91
CA ASP A 128 -8.31 3.66 14.16
C ASP A 128 -9.66 3.09 13.70
N ALA A 129 -9.70 1.81 13.32
CA ALA A 129 -10.95 1.12 13.00
C ALA A 129 -11.88 1.05 14.23
N ALA A 130 -11.31 0.78 15.42
CA ALA A 130 -12.06 0.80 16.67
C ALA A 130 -12.49 2.23 17.08
N GLY A 131 -11.63 3.23 16.85
CA GLY A 131 -11.93 4.64 17.14
C GLY A 131 -13.05 5.23 16.28
N SER A 132 -13.07 4.89 14.98
CA SER A 132 -14.14 5.33 14.07
C SER A 132 -15.50 4.68 14.38
N ALA A 133 -15.52 3.48 14.97
CA ALA A 133 -16.76 2.82 15.40
C ALA A 133 -17.38 3.45 16.65
N VAL A 134 -16.57 4.10 17.51
CA VAL A 134 -17.04 4.80 18.71
C VAL A 134 -17.50 6.22 18.38
N ALA A 135 -16.92 6.88 17.37
CA ALA A 135 -17.35 8.19 16.90
C ALA A 135 -18.73 8.20 16.20
N GLY A 136 -19.26 7.04 15.82
CA GLY A 136 -20.62 6.87 15.27
C GLY A 136 -21.71 6.59 16.30
N ARG A 137 -21.38 6.60 17.61
CA ARG A 137 -22.36 6.34 18.67
C ARG A 137 -22.15 7.27 19.86
N ALA A 138 -22.65 8.50 19.71
CA ALA A 138 -23.03 9.38 20.82
C ALA A 138 -24.41 9.99 20.47
N PRO A 139 -25.26 10.23 21.48
CA PRO A 139 -26.73 10.11 21.43
C PRO A 139 -27.46 11.15 20.58
#